data_AF-A0A966K5E3-F1
#
_entry.id   AF-A0A966K5E3-F1
#
_cell.length_a   1.000
_cell.length_b   1.000
_cell.length_c   1.000
_cell.angle_alpha   90.00
_cell.angle_beta   90.00
_cell.angle_gamma   90.00
#
_symmetry.space_group_name_H-M   'P 1'
#
loop_
_entity.id
_entity.type
_entity.pdbx_description
1 polymer ?
#
loop_
_entity_poly.entity_id
_entity_poly.type
_entity_poly.pdbx_seq_one_letter_code
_entity_poly.pdbx_strand_id
1 'polypeptide(L)'
;MPKTLYDKLWEEHHITTLDSSESLLYIDRQYLHEVTSPQAFEGLSKKGLSPWRLNANIATPDHNVPTERGESFKTENIKDEISKIQVTELDKNCNKFGIKQFDITSINQGIVHVIGPELGYTLPGMTIVCGDSHTSTHGAFGCLAMGIGTSEVEHVLATQTLKVSKLKNMRVKFSGEPQEGVTSKDIVLFLIRTIGTAGGNGHAIEFAGSYIESISMEARMTICNMSIEAGAKVGLIAPDATTFNYVKDHSQLSEEEFEDAMSHWTSLVSDNDASFDKEIAIDVSLIKPQVTWGTSPEMVVDFDQEIPNLDFVDGENKRNFELAKKYMGIEENQKVTDLKFDRVFIGS
;
A
#
# COMPACT_ATOMS: atom_id res chain seq x y z
N MET A 1 -21.74 -15.26 -13.70
CA MET A 1 -20.43 -15.37 -14.38
C MET A 1 -19.37 -15.51 -13.30
N PRO A 2 -18.34 -16.34 -13.50
CA PRO A 2 -17.20 -16.40 -12.58
C PRO A 2 -16.59 -15.01 -12.37
N LYS A 3 -16.30 -14.65 -11.12
CA LYS A 3 -15.80 -13.33 -10.72
C LYS A 3 -14.42 -13.44 -10.10
N THR A 4 -13.58 -12.45 -10.39
CA THR A 4 -12.33 -12.26 -9.67
C THR A 4 -12.60 -11.73 -8.25
N LEU A 5 -11.61 -11.77 -7.36
CA LEU A 5 -11.69 -11.12 -6.05
C LEU A 5 -11.97 -9.62 -6.21
N TYR A 6 -11.29 -8.96 -7.14
CA TYR A 6 -11.52 -7.55 -7.45
C TYR A 6 -12.96 -7.28 -7.87
N ASP A 7 -13.55 -8.13 -8.72
CA ASP A 7 -14.94 -7.98 -9.14
C ASP A 7 -15.93 -8.14 -7.98
N LYS A 8 -15.69 -9.10 -7.08
CA LYS A 8 -16.52 -9.30 -5.88
C LYS A 8 -16.48 -8.06 -4.99
N LEU A 9 -15.27 -7.61 -4.62
CA LEU A 9 -15.09 -6.40 -3.81
C LEU A 9 -15.69 -5.16 -4.48
N TRP A 10 -15.50 -5.00 -5.78
CA TRP A 10 -16.07 -3.88 -6.52
C TRP A 10 -17.59 -3.87 -6.46
N GLU A 11 -18.23 -5.01 -6.73
CA GLU A 11 -19.69 -5.11 -6.77
C GLU A 11 -20.35 -4.91 -5.41
N GLU A 12 -19.72 -5.38 -4.33
CA GLU A 12 -20.23 -5.21 -2.96
C GLU A 12 -20.29 -3.74 -2.54
N HIS A 13 -19.40 -2.91 -3.08
CA HIS A 13 -19.29 -1.49 -2.72
C HIS A 13 -19.81 -0.55 -3.80
N HIS A 14 -20.31 -1.08 -4.93
CA HIS A 14 -20.85 -0.28 -6.02
C HIS A 14 -22.19 0.34 -5.63
N ILE A 15 -22.27 1.68 -5.68
CA ILE A 15 -23.51 2.41 -5.41
C ILE A 15 -24.26 2.64 -6.72
N THR A 16 -23.59 3.25 -7.69
CA THR A 16 -24.16 3.56 -9.00
C THR A 16 -23.09 3.91 -10.02
N THR A 17 -23.44 3.87 -11.30
CA THR A 17 -22.61 4.38 -12.40
C THR A 17 -23.08 5.77 -12.79
N LEU A 18 -22.17 6.71 -12.91
CA LEU A 18 -22.43 8.10 -13.27
C LEU A 18 -22.45 8.30 -14.79
N ASP A 19 -23.00 9.42 -15.25
CA ASP A 19 -23.03 9.79 -16.68
C ASP A 19 -21.62 9.88 -17.31
N SER A 20 -20.59 10.12 -16.50
CA SER A 20 -19.18 10.11 -16.92
C SER A 20 -18.62 8.71 -17.20
N SER A 21 -19.41 7.65 -17.03
CA SER A 21 -18.99 6.23 -17.05
C SER A 21 -18.09 5.81 -15.88
N GLU A 22 -17.79 6.72 -14.95
CA GLU A 22 -17.18 6.39 -13.66
C GLU A 22 -18.22 5.80 -12.71
N SER A 23 -17.79 5.03 -11.72
CA SER A 23 -18.66 4.51 -10.67
C SER A 23 -18.47 5.27 -9.37
N LEU A 24 -19.55 5.36 -8.60
CA LEU A 24 -19.51 5.81 -7.22
C LEU A 24 -19.42 4.56 -6.34
N LEU A 25 -18.33 4.45 -5.57
CA LEU A 25 -18.14 3.37 -4.60
C LEU A 25 -18.33 3.88 -3.18
N TYR A 26 -18.86 3.03 -2.31
CA TYR A 26 -18.86 3.23 -0.87
C TYR A 26 -17.47 2.98 -0.30
N ILE A 27 -17.06 3.80 0.68
CA ILE A 27 -15.77 3.70 1.38
C ILE A 27 -15.98 3.35 2.86
N ASP A 28 -15.51 2.17 3.28
CA ASP A 28 -15.66 1.69 4.65
C ASP A 28 -14.71 2.38 5.63
N ARG A 29 -13.47 2.60 5.21
CA ARG A 29 -12.38 3.10 6.05
C ARG A 29 -11.58 4.16 5.31
N GLN A 30 -11.34 5.26 6.00
CA GLN A 30 -10.39 6.26 5.55
C GLN A 30 -9.30 6.43 6.61
N TYR A 31 -8.06 6.30 6.19
CA TYR A 31 -6.91 6.68 6.99
C TYR A 31 -6.51 8.12 6.67
N LEU A 32 -6.05 8.83 7.70
CA LEU A 32 -5.69 10.24 7.64
C LEU A 32 -4.30 10.44 8.23
N HIS A 33 -3.52 11.29 7.58
CA HIS A 33 -2.19 11.71 8.01
C HIS A 33 -2.00 13.21 7.78
N GLU A 34 -0.96 13.78 8.34
CA GLU A 34 -0.75 15.21 8.50
C GLU A 34 -0.38 15.95 7.20
N VAL A 35 0.05 15.22 6.17
CA VAL A 35 0.53 15.85 4.93
C VAL A 35 -0.63 16.36 4.07
N THR A 36 -1.68 15.55 3.94
CA THR A 36 -2.79 15.78 2.98
C THR A 36 -4.14 16.09 3.65
N SER A 37 -4.37 15.59 4.86
CA SER A 37 -5.68 15.71 5.53
C SER A 37 -6.02 17.12 5.99
N PRO A 38 -5.08 17.93 6.54
CA PRO A 38 -5.41 19.29 6.98
C PRO A 38 -6.04 20.17 5.90
N GLN A 39 -5.55 20.07 4.66
CA GLN A 39 -6.07 20.82 3.51
C GLN A 39 -7.48 20.33 3.14
N ALA A 40 -7.76 19.03 3.25
CA ALA A 40 -9.10 18.49 3.04
C ALA A 40 -10.09 19.02 4.10
N PHE A 41 -9.70 19.07 5.38
CA PHE A 41 -10.54 19.67 6.43
C PHE A 41 -10.79 21.16 6.25
N GLU A 42 -9.79 21.90 5.75
CA GLU A 42 -9.95 23.31 5.39
C GLU A 42 -10.97 23.47 4.25
N GLY A 43 -10.92 22.61 3.23
CA GLY A 43 -11.88 22.55 2.13
C GLY A 43 -13.33 22.36 2.61
N LEU A 44 -13.56 21.39 3.51
CA LEU A 44 -14.86 21.18 4.14
C LEU A 44 -15.33 22.42 4.90
N SER A 45 -14.44 22.99 5.72
CA SER A 45 -14.77 24.15 6.56
C SER A 45 -15.16 25.37 5.71
N LYS A 46 -14.48 25.61 4.59
CA LYS A 46 -14.81 26.70 3.64
C LYS A 46 -16.17 26.50 2.98
N LYS A 47 -16.60 25.25 2.78
CA LYS A 47 -17.93 24.89 2.24
C LYS A 47 -19.02 24.81 3.31
N GLY A 48 -18.69 25.04 4.58
CA GLY A 48 -19.63 24.87 5.70
C GLY A 48 -20.06 23.41 5.91
N LEU A 49 -19.22 22.45 5.49
CA LEU A 49 -19.47 21.02 5.63
C LEU A 49 -18.74 20.46 6.86
N SER A 50 -19.22 19.32 7.35
CA SER A 50 -18.58 18.53 8.41
C SER A 50 -18.39 17.10 7.93
N PRO A 51 -17.37 16.36 8.45
CA PRO A 51 -17.22 14.95 8.14
C PRO A 51 -18.46 14.16 8.56
N TRP A 52 -18.89 13.20 7.74
CA TRP A 52 -20.16 12.51 7.95
C TRP A 52 -20.05 11.31 8.91
N ARG A 53 -19.19 10.32 8.59
CA ARG A 53 -19.07 9.07 9.36
C ARG A 53 -17.77 9.05 10.17
N LEU A 54 -17.75 9.77 11.30
CA LEU A 54 -16.53 9.97 12.11
C LEU A 54 -15.81 8.65 12.46
N ASN A 55 -16.55 7.61 12.83
CA ASN A 55 -15.97 6.29 13.21
C ASN A 55 -15.33 5.52 12.05
N ALA A 56 -15.53 5.94 10.79
CA ALA A 56 -14.86 5.39 9.63
C ALA A 56 -13.45 5.98 9.43
N ASN A 57 -13.08 7.02 10.17
CA ASN A 57 -11.83 7.75 10.00
C ASN A 57 -10.86 7.46 11.14
N ILE A 58 -9.62 7.11 10.80
CA ILE A 58 -8.53 6.89 11.77
C ILE A 58 -7.33 7.74 11.33
N ALA A 59 -6.80 8.54 12.26
CA ALA A 59 -5.68 9.44 11.99
C ALA A 59 -4.40 9.03 12.74
N THR A 60 -3.26 9.23 12.13
CA THR A 60 -1.94 9.16 12.76
C THR A 60 -0.99 10.12 12.03
N PRO A 61 -0.14 10.88 12.73
CA PRO A 61 0.96 11.56 12.08
C PRO A 61 2.12 10.58 11.88
N ASP A 62 2.69 10.47 10.69
CA ASP A 62 3.79 9.53 10.42
C ASP A 62 4.86 9.99 9.43
N HIS A 63 4.56 10.90 8.48
CA HIS A 63 5.53 11.38 7.48
C HIS A 63 6.51 12.42 8.03
N ASN A 64 6.06 13.25 8.96
CA ASN A 64 6.77 14.42 9.50
C ASN A 64 7.18 14.23 10.96
N VAL A 65 7.30 12.99 11.40
CA VAL A 65 7.79 12.62 12.72
C VAL A 65 9.32 12.46 12.66
N PRO A 66 10.11 13.27 13.39
CA PRO A 66 11.57 13.20 13.31
C PRO A 66 12.13 11.85 13.81
N THR A 67 13.14 11.31 13.12
CA THR A 67 13.87 10.11 13.56
C THR A 67 14.51 10.28 14.96
N GLU A 68 14.95 11.50 15.30
CA GLU A 68 15.52 11.83 16.61
C GLU A 68 14.46 12.27 17.63
N ARG A 69 13.46 11.41 17.91
CA ARG A 69 12.33 11.78 18.81
C ARG A 69 12.53 11.42 20.28
N GLY A 70 13.11 10.26 20.58
CA GLY A 70 13.14 9.72 21.95
C GLY A 70 11.73 9.43 22.51
N GLU A 71 11.64 9.15 23.82
CA GLU A 71 10.40 8.67 24.48
C GLU A 71 9.41 9.78 24.88
N SER A 72 9.89 11.00 25.13
CA SER A 72 9.08 12.11 25.64
C SER A 72 8.77 13.19 24.58
N PHE A 73 8.70 12.78 23.31
CA PHE A 73 8.53 13.69 22.19
C PHE A 73 7.10 14.24 22.10
N LYS A 74 6.98 15.52 21.79
CA LYS A 74 5.71 16.21 21.55
C LYS A 74 5.79 17.06 20.30
N THR A 75 4.63 17.47 19.77
CA THR A 75 4.52 18.33 18.58
C THR A 75 5.34 19.62 18.72
N GLU A 76 5.47 20.19 19.93
CA GLU A 76 6.27 21.40 20.16
C GLU A 76 7.77 21.21 19.91
N ASN A 77 8.27 19.98 20.00
CA ASN A 77 9.68 19.62 19.83
C ASN A 77 10.09 19.53 18.35
N ILE A 78 9.14 19.49 17.41
CA ILE A 78 9.43 19.49 15.97
C ILE A 78 10.08 20.83 15.60
N LYS A 79 11.32 20.77 15.11
CA LYS A 79 12.12 21.95 14.74
C LYS A 79 11.77 22.50 13.36
N ASP A 80 11.36 21.63 12.45
CA ASP A 80 10.93 22.04 11.12
C ASP A 80 9.52 22.63 11.22
N GLU A 81 9.37 23.92 10.90
CA GLU A 81 8.12 24.64 11.08
C GLU A 81 7.00 24.11 10.17
N ILE A 82 7.33 23.64 8.96
CA ILE A 82 6.33 23.08 8.03
C ILE A 82 5.76 21.77 8.61
N SER A 83 6.66 20.85 8.99
CA SER A 83 6.32 19.59 9.66
C SER A 83 5.47 19.83 10.90
N LYS A 84 5.87 20.79 11.73
CA LYS A 84 5.16 21.16 12.96
C LYS A 84 3.74 21.66 12.68
N ILE A 85 3.57 22.54 11.69
CA ILE A 85 2.26 23.05 11.29
C ILE A 85 1.37 21.89 10.84
N GLN A 86 1.87 20.99 9.99
CA GLN A 86 1.09 19.87 9.48
C GLN A 86 0.58 18.96 10.61
N VAL A 87 1.46 18.52 11.52
CA VAL A 87 1.08 17.71 12.69
C VAL A 87 0.08 18.45 13.58
N THR A 88 0.36 19.73 13.87
CA THR A 88 -0.52 20.56 14.71
C THR A 88 -1.91 20.74 14.10
N GLU A 89 -2.00 20.94 12.79
CA GLU A 89 -3.30 21.09 12.13
C GLU A 89 -4.09 19.78 12.13
N LEU A 90 -3.44 18.62 11.90
CA LEU A 90 -4.10 17.32 12.06
C LEU A 90 -4.69 17.16 13.47
N ASP A 91 -3.91 17.49 14.51
CA ASP A 91 -4.37 17.46 15.91
C ASP A 91 -5.60 18.35 16.12
N LYS A 92 -5.56 19.60 15.61
CA LYS A 92 -6.69 20.53 15.70
C LYS A 92 -7.92 20.00 14.97
N ASN A 93 -7.75 19.44 13.77
CA ASN A 93 -8.85 18.91 12.99
C ASN A 93 -9.50 17.70 13.69
N CYS A 94 -8.71 16.74 14.16
CA CYS A 94 -9.22 15.56 14.83
C CYS A 94 -9.94 15.92 16.12
N ASN A 95 -9.36 16.82 16.94
CA ASN A 95 -9.99 17.32 18.16
C ASN A 95 -11.29 18.09 17.88
N LYS A 96 -11.31 18.94 16.84
CA LYS A 96 -12.51 19.73 16.46
C LYS A 96 -13.69 18.84 16.07
N PHE A 97 -13.43 17.77 15.31
CA PHE A 97 -14.48 16.92 14.75
C PHE A 97 -14.72 15.64 15.55
N GLY A 98 -13.88 15.32 16.54
CA GLY A 98 -13.96 14.08 17.32
C GLY A 98 -13.54 12.84 16.53
N ILE A 99 -12.55 12.98 15.65
CA ILE A 99 -11.97 11.86 14.89
C ILE A 99 -10.92 11.15 15.76
N LYS A 100 -10.93 9.81 15.73
CA LYS A 100 -9.94 9.02 16.46
C LYS A 100 -8.55 9.22 15.86
N GLN A 101 -7.62 9.65 16.71
CA GLN A 101 -6.24 9.90 16.34
C GLN A 101 -5.30 9.17 17.29
N PHE A 102 -4.28 8.52 16.74
CA PHE A 102 -3.08 8.12 17.46
C PHE A 102 -2.06 9.26 17.29
N ASP A 103 -2.15 10.27 18.16
CA ASP A 103 -1.27 11.44 18.06
C ASP A 103 0.20 11.09 18.33
N ILE A 104 1.11 12.06 18.12
CA ILE A 104 2.56 11.84 18.24
C ILE A 104 3.03 11.33 19.62
N THR A 105 2.20 11.49 20.65
CA THR A 105 2.48 11.03 22.03
C THR A 105 1.89 9.64 22.32
N SER A 106 1.04 9.13 21.43
CA SER A 106 0.43 7.82 21.58
C SER A 106 1.47 6.71 21.44
N ILE A 107 1.40 5.70 22.31
CA ILE A 107 2.21 4.48 22.17
C ILE A 107 1.83 3.66 20.92
N ASN A 108 0.61 3.87 20.40
CA ASN A 108 0.08 3.22 19.21
C ASN A 108 0.29 4.05 17.94
N GLN A 109 0.98 5.20 18.03
CA GLN A 109 1.35 5.96 16.85
C GLN A 109 2.45 5.22 16.08
N GLY A 110 2.27 5.16 14.77
CA GLY A 110 3.20 4.53 13.84
C GLY A 110 2.78 4.80 12.40
N ILE A 111 3.45 4.12 11.48
CA ILE A 111 3.19 4.24 10.04
C ILE A 111 1.75 3.84 9.75
N VAL A 112 1.01 4.66 9.00
CA VAL A 112 -0.43 4.54 8.82
C VAL A 112 -0.86 3.16 8.29
N HIS A 113 -0.07 2.58 7.38
CA HIS A 113 -0.34 1.27 6.78
C HIS A 113 0.08 0.07 7.65
N VAL A 114 0.79 0.32 8.74
CA VAL A 114 1.21 -0.67 9.74
C VAL A 114 0.22 -0.68 10.91
N ILE A 115 -0.08 0.49 11.48
CA ILE A 115 -0.97 0.58 12.64
C ILE A 115 -2.42 0.18 12.30
N GLY A 116 -2.84 0.37 11.05
CA GLY A 116 -4.18 -0.01 10.60
C GLY A 116 -4.45 -1.50 10.85
N PRO A 117 -3.65 -2.39 10.24
CA PRO A 117 -3.67 -3.82 10.53
C PRO A 117 -3.37 -4.19 11.99
N GLU A 118 -2.28 -3.69 12.58
CA GLU A 118 -1.84 -4.09 13.92
C GLU A 118 -2.86 -3.75 15.02
N LEU A 119 -3.64 -2.69 14.83
CA LEU A 119 -4.67 -2.26 15.77
C LEU A 119 -6.08 -2.70 15.35
N GLY A 120 -6.19 -3.56 14.32
CA GLY A 120 -7.44 -4.20 13.93
C GLY A 120 -8.44 -3.32 13.15
N TYR A 121 -7.98 -2.24 12.51
CA TYR A 121 -8.83 -1.37 11.68
C TYR A 121 -8.93 -1.79 10.21
N THR A 122 -8.09 -2.73 9.79
CA THR A 122 -8.13 -3.36 8.46
C THR A 122 -8.73 -4.75 8.58
N LEU A 123 -9.95 -4.91 8.05
CA LEU A 123 -10.66 -6.19 8.02
C LEU A 123 -10.93 -6.60 6.57
N PRO A 124 -10.91 -7.90 6.24
CA PRO A 124 -11.18 -8.37 4.89
C PRO A 124 -12.51 -7.88 4.35
N GLY A 125 -12.55 -7.61 3.05
CA GLY A 125 -13.74 -7.11 2.34
C GLY A 125 -13.84 -5.59 2.26
N MET A 126 -13.16 -4.84 3.13
CA MET A 126 -13.32 -3.38 3.18
C MET A 126 -12.84 -2.65 1.92
N THR A 127 -13.51 -1.55 1.57
CA THR A 127 -12.90 -0.48 0.77
C THR A 127 -12.13 0.51 1.66
N ILE A 128 -10.84 0.69 1.38
CA ILE A 128 -9.93 1.50 2.21
C ILE A 128 -9.23 2.56 1.38
N VAL A 129 -9.23 3.80 1.86
CA VAL A 129 -8.53 4.91 1.19
C VAL A 129 -7.67 5.71 2.16
N CYS A 130 -6.57 6.28 1.66
CA CYS A 130 -5.73 7.24 2.38
C CYS A 130 -5.17 8.25 1.38
N GLY A 131 -4.77 9.42 1.86
CA GLY A 131 -3.98 10.40 1.10
C GLY A 131 -2.55 9.95 0.75
N ASP A 132 -2.30 8.64 0.75
CA ASP A 132 -0.99 8.00 0.61
C ASP A 132 -1.05 6.90 -0.47
N SER A 133 -0.03 6.85 -1.33
CA SER A 133 0.04 5.91 -2.46
C SER A 133 0.09 4.44 -2.05
N HIS A 134 0.69 4.13 -0.90
CA HIS A 134 0.96 2.77 -0.43
C HIS A 134 -0.21 2.17 0.34
N THR A 135 -1.38 2.80 0.28
CA THR A 135 -2.65 2.25 0.78
C THR A 135 -2.96 0.86 0.22
N SER A 136 -2.41 0.52 -0.95
CA SER A 136 -2.48 -0.83 -1.52
C SER A 136 -2.00 -1.92 -0.56
N THR A 137 -1.16 -1.61 0.44
CA THR A 137 -0.73 -2.50 1.52
C THR A 137 -1.90 -3.28 2.13
N HIS A 138 -3.03 -2.62 2.38
CA HIS A 138 -4.18 -3.24 3.03
C HIS A 138 -4.87 -4.30 2.17
N GLY A 139 -4.62 -4.33 0.86
CA GLY A 139 -5.15 -5.38 -0.01
C GLY A 139 -4.54 -6.76 0.26
N ALA A 140 -3.48 -6.86 1.06
CA ALA A 140 -3.00 -8.12 1.64
C ALA A 140 -4.07 -8.85 2.48
N PHE A 141 -5.09 -8.13 2.96
CA PHE A 141 -6.23 -8.65 3.71
C PHE A 141 -7.45 -8.93 2.83
N GLY A 142 -7.34 -8.80 1.51
CA GLY A 142 -8.51 -8.83 0.61
C GLY A 142 -9.37 -7.57 0.69
N CYS A 143 -8.75 -6.42 0.91
CA CYS A 143 -9.42 -5.12 0.90
C CYS A 143 -9.24 -4.43 -0.46
N LEU A 144 -10.28 -3.75 -0.97
CA LEU A 144 -10.13 -2.84 -2.10
C LEU A 144 -9.53 -1.53 -1.60
N ALA A 145 -8.19 -1.50 -1.54
CA ALA A 145 -7.44 -0.42 -0.92
C ALA A 145 -6.64 0.40 -1.93
N MET A 146 -6.77 1.73 -1.91
CA MET A 146 -6.12 2.61 -2.89
C MET A 146 -5.78 4.00 -2.34
N GLY A 147 -4.66 4.55 -2.79
CA GLY A 147 -4.29 5.94 -2.50
C GLY A 147 -5.14 6.93 -3.29
N ILE A 148 -5.48 8.05 -2.66
CA ILE A 148 -6.34 9.10 -3.20
C ILE A 148 -5.73 10.50 -3.04
N GLY A 149 -6.15 11.45 -3.86
CA GLY A 149 -5.70 12.84 -3.76
C GLY A 149 -6.41 13.63 -2.66
N THR A 150 -5.86 14.79 -2.27
CA THR A 150 -6.44 15.66 -1.23
C THR A 150 -7.90 16.04 -1.47
N SER A 151 -8.30 16.32 -2.72
CA SER A 151 -9.71 16.62 -3.05
C SER A 151 -10.63 15.42 -2.88
N GLU A 152 -10.10 14.21 -3.08
CA GLU A 152 -10.83 12.97 -2.86
C GLU A 152 -10.90 12.66 -1.36
N VAL A 153 -9.85 12.93 -0.58
CA VAL A 153 -9.87 12.85 0.90
C VAL A 153 -10.99 13.72 1.45
N GLU A 154 -11.13 14.96 0.95
CA GLU A 154 -12.22 15.87 1.30
C GLU A 154 -13.60 15.28 0.94
N HIS A 155 -13.73 14.75 -0.28
CA HIS A 155 -14.98 14.18 -0.77
C HIS A 155 -15.41 12.94 0.03
N VAL A 156 -14.47 12.06 0.37
CA VAL A 156 -14.74 10.88 1.21
C VAL A 156 -15.12 11.32 2.60
N LEU A 157 -14.41 12.26 3.24
CA LEU A 157 -14.80 12.79 4.56
C LEU A 157 -16.25 13.33 4.56
N ALA A 158 -16.67 13.99 3.49
CA ALA A 158 -18.02 14.54 3.37
C ALA A 158 -19.11 13.49 3.10
N THR A 159 -18.78 12.37 2.44
CA THR A 159 -19.80 11.51 1.80
C THR A 159 -19.66 10.01 2.06
N GLN A 160 -18.51 9.54 2.53
CA GLN A 160 -18.06 8.13 2.47
C GLN A 160 -18.20 7.47 1.11
N THR A 161 -18.07 8.25 0.04
CA THR A 161 -18.08 7.72 -1.32
C THR A 161 -16.86 8.20 -2.07
N LEU A 162 -16.50 7.49 -3.14
CA LEU A 162 -15.45 7.91 -4.05
C LEU A 162 -15.88 7.62 -5.48
N LYS A 163 -15.61 8.59 -6.36
CA LYS A 163 -15.81 8.43 -7.79
C LYS A 163 -14.55 7.81 -8.40
N VAL A 164 -14.67 6.60 -8.95
CA VAL A 164 -13.54 5.85 -9.52
C VAL A 164 -13.89 5.17 -10.83
N SER A 165 -12.89 4.99 -11.69
CA SER A 165 -12.99 4.15 -12.88
C SER A 165 -12.62 2.71 -12.55
N LYS A 166 -13.38 1.74 -13.07
CA LYS A 166 -13.07 0.31 -12.88
C LYS A 166 -11.78 -0.06 -13.60
N LEU A 167 -10.90 -0.78 -12.92
CA LEU A 167 -9.63 -1.29 -13.46
C LEU A 167 -9.84 -2.62 -14.18
N LYS A 168 -8.86 -3.01 -14.98
CA LYS A 168 -8.76 -4.36 -15.53
C LYS A 168 -8.19 -5.34 -14.51
N ASN A 169 -8.45 -6.63 -14.68
CA ASN A 169 -7.93 -7.67 -13.79
C ASN A 169 -6.57 -8.16 -14.27
N MET A 170 -5.56 -8.11 -13.40
CA MET A 170 -4.26 -8.74 -13.63
C MET A 170 -3.98 -9.76 -12.52
N ARG A 171 -3.40 -10.91 -12.86
CA ARG A 171 -2.96 -11.90 -11.87
C ARG A 171 -1.46 -12.15 -11.98
N VAL A 172 -0.79 -12.17 -10.83
CA VAL A 172 0.60 -12.63 -10.72
C VAL A 172 0.63 -13.86 -9.82
N LYS A 173 0.96 -15.01 -10.41
CA LYS A 173 1.08 -16.30 -9.71
C LYS A 173 2.53 -16.54 -9.31
N PHE A 174 2.79 -16.61 -8.01
CA PHE A 174 4.09 -16.99 -7.44
C PHE A 174 4.05 -18.45 -6.98
N SER A 175 4.93 -19.28 -7.54
CA SER A 175 5.02 -20.71 -7.23
C SER A 175 6.43 -21.11 -6.79
N GLY A 176 6.53 -22.16 -5.98
CA GLY A 176 7.82 -22.67 -5.47
C GLY A 176 8.18 -22.13 -4.10
N GLU A 177 9.37 -22.50 -3.64
CA GLU A 177 9.96 -22.04 -2.37
C GLU A 177 11.18 -21.15 -2.65
N PRO A 178 11.30 -19.99 -2.00
CA PRO A 178 12.43 -19.09 -2.21
C PRO A 178 13.74 -19.71 -1.73
N GLN A 179 14.86 -19.30 -2.34
CA GLN A 179 16.19 -19.67 -1.87
C GLN A 179 16.48 -19.08 -0.47
N GLU A 180 17.47 -19.63 0.22
CA GLU A 180 17.91 -19.08 1.51
C GLU A 180 18.32 -17.60 1.36
N GLY A 181 17.84 -16.76 2.28
CA GLY A 181 18.09 -15.32 2.26
C GLY A 181 17.18 -14.51 1.33
N VAL A 182 16.27 -15.15 0.59
CA VAL A 182 15.27 -14.48 -0.26
C VAL A 182 13.98 -14.27 0.52
N THR A 183 13.49 -13.04 0.49
CA THR A 183 12.33 -12.55 1.24
C THR A 183 11.22 -12.05 0.30
N SER A 184 10.05 -11.73 0.84
CA SER A 184 8.94 -11.14 0.07
C SER A 184 9.34 -9.84 -0.64
N LYS A 185 10.27 -9.07 -0.06
CA LYS A 185 10.83 -7.87 -0.70
C LYS A 185 11.56 -8.21 -1.98
N ASP A 186 12.36 -9.27 -1.98
CA ASP A 186 13.07 -9.73 -3.18
C ASP A 186 12.10 -10.21 -4.26
N ILE A 187 11.05 -10.92 -3.87
CA ILE A 187 10.02 -11.42 -4.81
C ILE A 187 9.31 -10.26 -5.51
N VAL A 188 8.87 -9.23 -4.77
CA VAL A 188 8.17 -8.09 -5.38
C VAL A 188 9.12 -7.18 -6.17
N LEU A 189 10.37 -7.01 -5.74
CA LEU A 189 11.39 -6.31 -6.54
C LEU A 189 11.67 -7.03 -7.86
N PHE A 190 11.75 -8.37 -7.85
CA PHE A 190 11.90 -9.16 -9.06
C PHE A 190 10.70 -8.98 -10.01
N LEU A 191 9.47 -8.95 -9.48
CA LEU A 191 8.28 -8.63 -10.28
C LEU A 191 8.41 -7.24 -10.93
N ILE A 192 8.73 -6.21 -10.14
CA ILE A 192 8.85 -4.82 -10.64
C ILE A 192 9.94 -4.74 -11.71
N ARG A 193 11.09 -5.40 -11.51
CA ARG A 193 12.13 -5.52 -12.55
C ARG A 193 11.60 -6.14 -13.84
N THR A 194 10.73 -7.14 -13.73
CA THR A 194 10.22 -7.92 -14.86
C THR A 194 9.18 -7.14 -15.66
N ILE A 195 8.31 -6.37 -14.99
CA ILE A 195 7.18 -5.70 -15.64
C ILE A 195 7.38 -4.19 -15.83
N GLY A 196 8.40 -3.62 -15.19
CA GLY A 196 8.68 -2.19 -15.12
C GLY A 196 7.67 -1.42 -14.26
N THR A 197 7.94 -0.14 -14.01
CA THR A 197 7.06 0.71 -13.18
C THR A 197 5.71 1.03 -13.82
N ALA A 198 5.52 0.68 -15.10
CA ALA A 198 4.27 0.83 -15.84
C ALA A 198 3.54 -0.50 -16.05
N GLY A 199 4.08 -1.63 -15.56
CA GLY A 199 3.62 -2.98 -15.90
C GLY A 199 2.20 -3.32 -15.46
N GLY A 200 1.74 -2.70 -14.38
CA GLY A 200 0.41 -2.81 -13.80
C GLY A 200 -0.53 -1.65 -14.13
N ASN A 201 -0.11 -0.67 -14.94
CA ASN A 201 -0.93 0.51 -15.24
C ASN A 201 -2.32 0.12 -15.75
N GLY A 202 -3.36 0.68 -15.13
CA GLY A 202 -4.76 0.42 -15.48
C GLY A 202 -5.31 -0.93 -14.99
N HIS A 203 -4.57 -1.66 -14.15
CA HIS A 203 -4.99 -2.96 -13.61
C HIS A 203 -5.06 -2.95 -12.07
N ALA A 204 -5.95 -3.76 -11.53
CA ALA A 204 -5.87 -4.27 -10.16
C ALA A 204 -5.11 -5.60 -10.21
N ILE A 205 -4.03 -5.72 -9.42
CA ILE A 205 -3.20 -6.92 -9.41
C ILE A 205 -3.66 -7.85 -8.28
N GLU A 206 -4.04 -9.07 -8.63
CA GLU A 206 -4.23 -10.18 -7.70
C GLU A 206 -2.94 -11.01 -7.62
N PHE A 207 -2.33 -11.06 -6.43
CA PHE A 207 -1.20 -11.92 -6.14
C PHE A 207 -1.71 -13.26 -5.60
N ALA A 208 -1.30 -14.35 -6.24
CA ALA A 208 -1.79 -15.70 -5.93
C ALA A 208 -0.67 -16.74 -6.05
N GLY A 209 -1.00 -18.00 -5.74
CA GLY A 209 -0.11 -19.15 -5.90
C GLY A 209 0.49 -19.63 -4.57
N SER A 210 1.15 -20.79 -4.63
CA SER A 210 1.60 -21.53 -3.45
C SER A 210 2.52 -20.72 -2.55
N TYR A 211 3.32 -19.81 -3.12
CA TYR A 211 4.18 -18.94 -2.32
C TYR A 211 3.34 -17.98 -1.45
N ILE A 212 2.34 -17.31 -2.05
CA ILE A 212 1.45 -16.37 -1.33
C ILE A 212 0.68 -17.06 -0.21
N GLU A 213 0.21 -18.28 -0.46
CA GLU A 213 -0.49 -19.11 0.53
C GLU A 213 0.42 -19.46 1.72
N SER A 214 1.73 -19.66 1.48
CA SER A 214 2.69 -20.11 2.50
C SER A 214 3.26 -19.02 3.41
N ILE A 215 3.17 -17.73 3.01
CA ILE A 215 3.84 -16.63 3.71
C ILE A 215 2.96 -15.93 4.75
N SER A 216 3.59 -15.25 5.70
CA SER A 216 2.93 -14.49 6.76
C SER A 216 2.17 -13.26 6.25
N MET A 217 1.34 -12.65 7.10
CA MET A 217 0.64 -11.41 6.75
C MET A 217 1.58 -10.25 6.44
N GLU A 218 2.68 -10.11 7.18
CA GLU A 218 3.67 -9.03 6.97
C GLU A 218 4.36 -9.19 5.61
N ALA A 219 4.65 -10.43 5.22
CA ALA A 219 5.19 -10.73 3.90
C ALA A 219 4.19 -10.40 2.78
N ARG A 220 2.89 -10.70 2.98
CA ARG A 220 1.80 -10.32 2.05
C ARG A 220 1.65 -8.81 1.96
N MET A 221 1.71 -8.11 3.09
CA MET A 221 1.68 -6.64 3.16
C MET A 221 2.85 -6.03 2.39
N THR A 222 4.06 -6.60 2.49
CA THR A 222 5.23 -6.15 1.73
C THR A 222 4.98 -6.22 0.21
N ILE A 223 4.36 -7.30 -0.28
CA ILE A 223 4.05 -7.48 -1.70
C ILE A 223 2.98 -6.48 -2.16
N CYS A 224 1.87 -6.37 -1.42
CA CYS A 224 0.79 -5.44 -1.77
C CYS A 224 1.21 -3.97 -1.65
N ASN A 225 2.05 -3.63 -0.69
CA ASN A 225 2.64 -2.29 -0.51
C ASN A 225 3.31 -1.82 -1.80
N MET A 226 4.13 -2.68 -2.41
CA MET A 226 4.90 -2.32 -3.61
C MET A 226 4.12 -2.45 -4.93
N SER A 227 2.79 -2.57 -4.88
CA SER A 227 1.95 -2.58 -6.09
C SER A 227 2.05 -1.27 -6.85
N ILE A 228 2.18 -0.15 -6.14
CA ILE A 228 2.27 1.17 -6.77
C ILE A 228 3.58 1.32 -7.55
N GLU A 229 4.70 0.79 -7.05
CA GLU A 229 5.97 0.72 -7.78
C GLU A 229 5.90 -0.19 -9.02
N ALA A 230 4.99 -1.18 -9.02
CA ALA A 230 4.68 -1.99 -10.20
C ALA A 230 3.69 -1.30 -11.18
N GLY A 231 3.24 -0.07 -10.86
CA GLY A 231 2.30 0.71 -11.66
C GLY A 231 0.82 0.42 -11.38
N ALA A 232 0.49 -0.33 -10.34
CA ALA A 232 -0.89 -0.67 -9.98
C ALA A 232 -1.32 0.03 -8.68
N LYS A 233 -2.43 0.77 -8.74
CA LYS A 233 -3.03 1.41 -7.55
C LYS A 233 -3.60 0.42 -6.54
N VAL A 234 -3.89 -0.80 -6.98
CA VAL A 234 -4.56 -1.85 -6.21
C VAL A 234 -3.75 -3.14 -6.33
N GLY A 235 -3.38 -3.70 -5.19
CA GLY A 235 -2.81 -5.03 -5.04
C GLY A 235 -3.68 -5.84 -4.09
N LEU A 236 -3.99 -7.09 -4.41
CA LEU A 236 -4.95 -7.93 -3.69
C LEU A 236 -4.38 -9.31 -3.43
N ILE A 237 -4.63 -9.82 -2.23
CA ILE A 237 -4.44 -11.23 -1.87
C ILE A 237 -5.75 -11.71 -1.26
N ALA A 238 -6.21 -12.89 -1.69
CA ALA A 238 -7.41 -13.49 -1.13
C ALA A 238 -7.16 -13.86 0.35
N PRO A 239 -8.05 -13.47 1.29
CA PRO A 239 -7.92 -13.84 2.69
C PRO A 239 -8.06 -15.36 2.86
N ASP A 240 -7.23 -15.91 3.72
CA ASP A 240 -7.23 -17.32 4.08
C ASP A 240 -7.01 -17.49 5.60
N ALA A 241 -6.71 -18.72 6.04
CA ALA A 241 -6.46 -19.00 7.45
C ALA A 241 -5.37 -18.12 8.08
N THR A 242 -4.32 -17.75 7.33
CA THR A 242 -3.27 -16.85 7.82
C THR A 242 -3.83 -15.46 8.09
N THR A 243 -4.68 -14.96 7.18
CA THR A 243 -5.38 -13.68 7.38
C THR A 243 -6.35 -13.74 8.54
N PHE A 244 -7.15 -14.80 8.67
CA PHE A 244 -8.14 -14.93 9.75
C PHE A 244 -7.49 -15.01 11.12
N ASN A 245 -6.39 -15.75 11.26
CA ASN A 245 -5.65 -15.83 12.52
C ASN A 245 -5.07 -14.46 12.90
N TYR A 246 -4.47 -13.75 11.95
CA TYR A 246 -3.97 -12.40 12.20
C TYR A 246 -5.09 -11.46 12.68
N VAL A 247 -6.24 -11.45 11.99
CA VAL A 247 -7.38 -10.62 12.38
C VAL A 247 -7.92 -11.01 13.75
N LYS A 248 -7.99 -12.30 14.07
CA LYS A 248 -8.41 -12.79 15.40
C LYS A 248 -7.51 -12.28 16.52
N ASP A 249 -6.20 -12.22 16.27
CA ASP A 249 -5.21 -11.83 17.27
C ASP A 249 -5.14 -10.29 17.49
N HIS A 250 -5.53 -9.49 16.49
CA HIS A 250 -5.35 -8.03 16.51
C HIS A 250 -6.65 -7.22 16.56
N SER A 251 -7.77 -7.76 16.07
CA SER A 251 -9.05 -7.06 16.06
C SER A 251 -9.74 -7.10 17.42
N GLN A 252 -10.70 -6.18 17.62
CA GLN A 252 -11.54 -6.11 18.80
C GLN A 252 -12.92 -6.77 18.58
N LEU A 253 -13.04 -7.63 17.57
CA LEU A 253 -14.28 -8.35 17.29
C LEU A 253 -14.59 -9.33 18.42
N SER A 254 -15.85 -9.42 18.80
CA SER A 254 -16.34 -10.52 19.62
C SER A 254 -16.25 -11.85 18.84
N GLU A 255 -16.31 -12.96 19.56
CA GLU A 255 -16.28 -14.30 18.94
C GLU A 255 -17.43 -14.49 17.94
N GLU A 256 -18.63 -13.99 18.28
CA GLU A 256 -19.81 -14.02 17.39
C GLU A 256 -19.59 -13.16 16.13
N GLU A 257 -19.12 -11.91 16.28
CA GLU A 257 -18.83 -11.05 15.12
C GLU A 257 -17.75 -11.65 14.21
N PHE A 258 -16.73 -12.29 14.79
CA PHE A 258 -15.67 -12.95 14.04
C PHE A 258 -16.18 -14.16 13.26
N GLU A 259 -17.00 -15.02 13.87
CA GLU A 259 -17.61 -16.17 13.21
C GLU A 259 -18.53 -15.75 12.06
N ASP A 260 -19.37 -14.73 12.30
CA ASP A 260 -20.25 -14.16 11.28
C ASP A 260 -19.44 -13.57 10.12
N ALA A 261 -18.40 -12.78 10.41
CA ALA A 261 -17.56 -12.16 9.39
C ALA A 261 -16.77 -13.21 8.58
N MET A 262 -16.27 -14.27 9.24
CA MET A 262 -15.54 -15.36 8.58
C MET A 262 -16.38 -16.08 7.52
N SER A 263 -17.71 -16.20 7.74
CA SER A 263 -18.62 -16.79 6.74
C SER A 263 -18.60 -16.01 5.42
N HIS A 264 -18.46 -14.69 5.49
CA HIS A 264 -18.34 -13.81 4.33
C HIS A 264 -16.91 -13.81 3.79
N TRP A 265 -15.89 -13.67 4.66
CA TRP A 265 -14.50 -13.56 4.23
C TRP A 265 -14.02 -14.79 3.45
N THR A 266 -14.50 -15.99 3.79
CA THR A 266 -14.16 -17.22 3.06
C THR A 266 -14.69 -17.23 1.62
N SER A 267 -15.66 -16.37 1.28
CA SER A 267 -16.17 -16.19 -0.08
C SER A 267 -15.35 -15.20 -0.92
N LEU A 268 -14.48 -14.41 -0.26
CA LEU A 268 -13.60 -13.41 -0.88
C LEU A 268 -12.37 -14.08 -1.51
N VAL A 269 -12.62 -14.89 -2.52
CA VAL A 269 -11.58 -15.51 -3.35
C VAL A 269 -12.04 -15.49 -4.79
N SER A 270 -11.12 -15.35 -5.74
CA SER A 270 -11.48 -15.49 -7.16
C SER A 270 -12.12 -16.86 -7.43
N ASP A 271 -13.18 -16.89 -8.23
CA ASP A 271 -13.77 -18.14 -8.69
C ASP A 271 -12.77 -18.91 -9.58
N ASN A 272 -12.82 -20.24 -9.57
CA ASN A 272 -11.84 -21.10 -10.30
C ASN A 272 -11.71 -20.75 -11.80
N ASP A 273 -12.80 -20.33 -12.44
CA ASP A 273 -12.86 -19.99 -13.86
C ASP A 273 -12.97 -18.47 -14.11
N ALA A 274 -12.57 -17.64 -13.14
CA ALA A 274 -12.54 -16.19 -13.31
C ALA A 274 -11.49 -15.77 -14.35
N SER A 275 -11.86 -14.85 -15.25
CA SER A 275 -11.00 -14.37 -16.33
C SER A 275 -10.16 -13.17 -15.88
N PHE A 276 -8.88 -13.17 -16.26
CA PHE A 276 -7.96 -12.06 -16.04
C PHE A 276 -7.54 -11.48 -17.40
N ASP A 277 -7.48 -10.15 -17.49
CA ASP A 277 -7.01 -9.45 -18.69
C ASP A 277 -5.51 -9.70 -18.94
N LYS A 278 -4.75 -9.95 -17.88
CA LYS A 278 -3.32 -10.24 -17.93
C LYS A 278 -2.93 -11.24 -16.84
N GLU A 279 -2.14 -12.26 -17.19
CA GLU A 279 -1.56 -13.20 -16.23
C GLU A 279 -0.04 -13.27 -16.37
N ILE A 280 0.64 -13.38 -15.22
CA ILE A 280 2.08 -13.59 -15.11
C ILE A 280 2.31 -14.74 -14.14
N ALA A 281 3.26 -15.62 -14.47
CA ALA A 281 3.70 -16.69 -13.58
C ALA A 281 5.19 -16.52 -13.28
N ILE A 282 5.57 -16.63 -12.00
CA ILE A 282 6.94 -16.48 -11.51
C ILE A 282 7.25 -17.66 -10.59
N ASP A 283 8.33 -18.38 -10.90
CA ASP A 283 8.91 -19.39 -10.03
C ASP A 283 9.88 -18.73 -9.05
N VAL A 284 9.51 -18.69 -7.78
CA VAL A 284 10.29 -18.00 -6.73
C VAL A 284 11.57 -18.76 -6.38
N SER A 285 11.69 -20.04 -6.73
CA SER A 285 12.90 -20.83 -6.47
C SER A 285 14.09 -20.40 -7.33
N LEU A 286 13.83 -19.65 -8.41
CA LEU A 286 14.85 -19.09 -9.30
C LEU A 286 15.31 -17.70 -8.88
N ILE A 287 14.64 -17.08 -7.92
CA ILE A 287 14.94 -15.72 -7.47
C ILE A 287 16.10 -15.76 -6.47
N LYS A 288 17.05 -14.84 -6.66
CA LYS A 288 18.14 -14.53 -5.74
C LYS A 288 17.81 -13.27 -4.94
N PRO A 289 18.55 -12.95 -3.86
CA PRO A 289 18.41 -11.66 -3.19
C PRO A 289 18.50 -10.51 -4.21
N GLN A 290 17.56 -9.56 -4.13
CA GLN A 290 17.41 -8.46 -5.07
C GLN A 290 17.78 -7.13 -4.39
N VAL A 291 18.24 -6.18 -5.19
CA VAL A 291 18.52 -4.82 -4.71
C VAL A 291 18.21 -3.80 -5.79
N THR A 292 17.50 -2.74 -5.42
CA THR A 292 17.36 -1.55 -6.25
C THR A 292 18.62 -0.70 -6.11
N TRP A 293 19.37 -0.51 -7.18
CA TRP A 293 20.67 0.19 -7.15
C TRP A 293 20.59 1.66 -7.59
N GLY A 294 19.50 2.06 -8.25
CA GLY A 294 19.35 3.37 -8.87
C GLY A 294 18.27 4.25 -8.25
N THR A 295 17.83 5.25 -9.01
CA THR A 295 16.81 6.24 -8.57
C THR A 295 15.40 5.87 -9.00
N SER A 296 15.19 4.66 -9.52
CA SER A 296 13.89 4.15 -9.93
C SER A 296 13.67 2.75 -9.33
N PRO A 297 12.46 2.43 -8.85
CA PRO A 297 12.14 1.10 -8.28
C PRO A 297 12.42 -0.07 -9.21
N GLU A 298 12.36 0.10 -10.53
CA GLU A 298 12.64 -0.95 -11.52
C GLU A 298 14.14 -1.17 -11.80
N MET A 299 15.02 -0.30 -11.30
CA MET A 299 16.47 -0.46 -11.42
C MET A 299 16.99 -1.49 -10.41
N VAL A 300 16.58 -2.74 -10.60
CA VAL A 300 16.85 -3.88 -9.72
C VAL A 300 17.85 -4.83 -10.36
N VAL A 301 18.77 -5.37 -9.56
CA VAL A 301 19.66 -6.47 -9.93
C VAL A 301 19.64 -7.55 -8.87
N ASP A 302 20.10 -8.75 -9.22
CA ASP A 302 20.47 -9.72 -8.20
C ASP A 302 21.66 -9.15 -7.41
N PHE A 303 21.72 -9.36 -6.10
CA PHE A 303 22.72 -8.76 -5.22
C PHE A 303 24.17 -9.12 -5.62
N ASP A 304 24.39 -10.29 -6.24
CA ASP A 304 25.68 -10.79 -6.70
C ASP A 304 26.03 -10.39 -8.15
N GLN A 305 25.14 -9.69 -8.86
CA GLN A 305 25.32 -9.26 -10.24
C GLN A 305 26.00 -7.90 -10.38
N GLU A 306 26.56 -7.67 -11.57
CA GLU A 306 27.08 -6.36 -11.97
C GLU A 306 25.93 -5.40 -12.26
N ILE A 307 26.12 -4.13 -11.90
CA ILE A 307 25.18 -3.08 -12.25
C ILE A 307 25.24 -2.85 -13.77
N PRO A 308 24.09 -2.77 -14.49
CA PRO A 308 24.07 -2.78 -15.96
C PRO A 308 24.99 -1.74 -16.58
N ASN A 309 25.84 -2.17 -17.50
CA ASN A 309 26.75 -1.29 -18.23
C ASN A 309 25.98 -0.51 -19.33
N LEU A 310 26.23 0.80 -19.41
CA LEU A 310 25.54 1.73 -20.31
C LEU A 310 25.75 1.42 -21.81
N ASP A 311 26.75 0.62 -22.15
CA ASP A 311 27.00 0.17 -23.53
C ASP A 311 25.96 -0.86 -24.01
N PHE A 312 25.25 -1.51 -23.08
CA PHE A 312 24.24 -2.54 -23.36
C PHE A 312 22.81 -2.11 -23.01
N VAL A 313 22.60 -0.81 -22.72
CA VAL A 313 21.28 -0.24 -22.42
C VAL A 313 20.73 0.49 -23.65
N ASP A 314 19.50 0.18 -24.03
CA ASP A 314 18.80 0.80 -25.15
C ASP A 314 18.58 2.31 -24.96
N GLY A 315 18.56 3.06 -26.07
CA GLY A 315 18.72 4.52 -26.09
C GLY A 315 17.73 5.34 -25.26
N GLU A 316 16.46 4.92 -25.13
CA GLU A 316 15.47 5.64 -24.31
C GLU A 316 15.77 5.53 -22.81
N ASN A 317 16.33 4.40 -22.37
CA ASN A 317 16.68 4.16 -20.97
C ASN A 317 18.12 4.56 -20.64
N LYS A 318 19.01 4.67 -21.63
CA LYS A 318 20.42 5.00 -21.43
C LYS A 318 20.60 6.32 -20.67
N ARG A 319 19.85 7.35 -21.04
CA ARG A 319 19.87 8.67 -20.36
C ARG A 319 19.49 8.56 -18.87
N ASN A 320 18.48 7.76 -18.56
CA ASN A 320 18.00 7.58 -17.18
C ASN A 320 19.03 6.80 -16.35
N PHE A 321 19.64 5.76 -16.92
CA PHE A 321 20.69 4.98 -16.26
C PHE A 321 21.96 5.82 -16.05
N GLU A 322 22.34 6.66 -17.00
CA GLU A 322 23.44 7.63 -16.85
C GLU A 322 23.21 8.56 -15.66
N LEU A 323 22.00 9.12 -15.55
CA LEU A 323 21.64 10.02 -14.46
C LEU A 323 21.63 9.29 -13.11
N ALA A 324 21.05 8.08 -13.06
CA ALA A 324 21.01 7.26 -11.85
C ALA A 324 22.43 6.89 -11.37
N LYS A 325 23.30 6.38 -12.26
CA LYS A 325 24.69 6.06 -11.91
C LYS A 325 25.46 7.28 -11.42
N LYS A 326 25.31 8.41 -12.10
CA LYS A 326 25.96 9.66 -11.69
C LYS A 326 25.48 10.14 -10.32
N TYR A 327 24.17 10.05 -10.05
CA TYR A 327 23.59 10.41 -8.77
C TYR A 327 24.07 9.49 -7.64
N MET A 328 24.10 8.19 -7.90
CA MET A 328 24.51 7.17 -6.93
C MET A 328 26.04 7.07 -6.76
N GLY A 329 26.82 7.70 -7.64
CA GLY A 329 28.29 7.63 -7.63
C GLY A 329 28.83 6.26 -8.03
N ILE A 330 28.15 5.56 -8.95
CA ILE A 330 28.46 4.19 -9.36
C ILE A 330 29.30 4.21 -10.65
N GLU A 331 30.43 3.52 -10.64
CA GLU A 331 31.31 3.35 -11.81
C GLU A 331 30.83 2.20 -12.73
N GLU A 332 31.36 2.14 -13.96
CA GLU A 332 31.01 1.07 -14.90
C GLU A 332 31.50 -0.30 -14.42
N ASN A 333 30.65 -1.32 -14.58
CA ASN A 333 30.87 -2.71 -14.15
C ASN A 333 31.07 -2.92 -12.63
N GLN A 334 30.69 -1.94 -11.81
CA GLN A 334 30.74 -2.08 -10.35
C GLN A 334 29.63 -3.00 -9.86
N LYS A 335 29.92 -3.85 -8.86
CA LYS A 335 28.90 -4.67 -8.19
C LYS A 335 28.37 -3.94 -6.95
N VAL A 336 27.16 -4.28 -6.55
CA VAL A 336 26.57 -3.76 -5.30
C VAL A 336 27.42 -4.15 -4.10
N THR A 337 28.04 -5.34 -4.12
CA THR A 337 28.96 -5.82 -3.08
C THR A 337 30.23 -4.99 -2.92
N ASP A 338 30.58 -4.17 -3.92
CA ASP A 338 31.77 -3.31 -3.89
C ASP A 338 31.47 -1.94 -3.26
N LEU A 339 30.18 -1.63 -3.03
CA LEU A 339 29.74 -0.37 -2.47
C LEU A 339 29.97 -0.31 -0.96
N LYS A 340 30.22 0.91 -0.46
CA LYS A 340 30.29 1.19 0.98
C LYS A 340 29.01 1.89 1.40
N PHE A 341 28.38 1.37 2.45
CA PHE A 341 27.16 1.95 3.01
C PHE A 341 27.51 2.77 4.25
N ASP A 342 27.18 4.06 4.24
CA ASP A 342 27.39 4.94 5.40
C ASP A 342 26.30 4.76 6.47
N ARG A 343 25.09 4.37 6.05
CA ARG A 343 23.90 4.22 6.91
C ARG A 343 23.05 3.06 6.43
N VAL A 344 22.39 2.39 7.37
CA VAL A 344 21.41 1.33 7.12
C VAL A 344 20.16 1.65 7.93
N PHE A 345 19.00 1.65 7.27
CA PHE A 345 17.70 1.84 7.90
C PHE A 345 16.91 0.54 7.75
N ILE A 346 16.34 0.06 8.87
CA ILE A 346 15.51 -1.15 8.93
C ILE A 346 14.14 -0.73 9.47
N GLY A 347 13.09 -0.98 8.69
CA GLY A 347 11.75 -0.46 8.94
C GLY A 347 11.49 0.85 8.17
N SER A 348 10.40 0.89 7.42
CA SER A 348 9.91 2.05 6.66
C SER A 348 8.48 1.82 6.19
#